data_AF-A0A661WFC6-F1
#
_entry.id   AF-A0A661WFC6-F1
#
_cell.length_a   1.000
_cell.length_b   1.000
_cell.length_c   1.000
_cell.angle_alpha   90.00
_cell.angle_beta   90.00
_cell.angle_gamma   90.00
#
_symmetry.space_group_name_H-M   'P 1'
#
loop_
_entity.id
_entity.type
_entity.pdbx_description
1 polymer ?
#
loop_
_entity_poly.entity_id
_entity_poly.type
_entity_poly.pdbx_seq_one_letter_code
_entity_poly.pdbx_strand_id
1 'polypeptide(L)'
;MEYIDQVYELNKKMPTIEKINLSSQLVRAATSIALNIAEGSTGQSNKEQARFLSLAVRSYIKTVACLDLIERRGYISITDMSCLRKIGRDLFYKITKFRKALRD
;
A
#
# COMPACT_ATOMS: atom_id res chain seq x y z
N MET A 1 5.89 -7.48 -3.21
CA MET A 1 5.63 -8.06 -1.88
C MET A 1 6.45 -7.35 -0.81
N GLU A 2 7.75 -7.09 -1.03
CA GLU A 2 8.64 -6.33 -0.11
C GLU A 2 8.00 -5.14 0.64
N TYR A 3 7.24 -4.27 -0.04
CA TYR A 3 6.55 -3.16 0.61
C TYR A 3 5.59 -3.60 1.73
N ILE A 4 4.85 -4.67 1.50
CA ILE A 4 3.90 -5.23 2.47
C ILE A 4 4.66 -5.81 3.66
N ASP A 5 5.75 -6.57 3.41
CA ASP A 5 6.58 -7.14 4.48
C ASP A 5 7.12 -6.03 5.40
N GLN A 6 7.61 -4.93 4.83
CA GLN A 6 8.05 -3.78 5.64
C GLN A 6 6.90 -3.08 6.38
N VAL A 7 5.68 -3.04 5.82
CA VAL A 7 4.50 -2.58 6.57
C VAL A 7 4.23 -3.46 7.78
N TYR A 8 4.36 -4.79 7.64
CA TYR A 8 4.20 -5.72 8.76
C TYR A 8 5.28 -5.51 9.83
N GLU A 9 6.54 -5.34 9.45
CA GLU A 9 7.62 -5.06 10.41
C GLU A 9 7.40 -3.73 11.14
N LEU A 10 6.98 -2.69 10.41
CA LEU A 10 6.63 -1.39 11.01
C LEU A 10 5.44 -1.52 11.98
N ASN A 11 4.43 -2.31 11.61
CA ASN A 11 3.23 -2.51 12.43
C ASN A 11 3.51 -3.23 13.76
N LYS A 12 4.59 -4.01 13.88
CA LYS A 12 4.99 -4.64 15.16
C LYS A 12 5.39 -3.60 16.23
N LYS A 13 5.78 -2.39 15.81
CA LYS A 13 6.17 -1.29 16.71
C LYS A 13 4.98 -0.45 17.19
N MET A 14 3.78 -0.70 16.67
CA MET A 14 2.58 0.09 16.99
C MET A 14 2.06 -0.22 18.40
N PRO A 15 1.52 0.79 19.12
CA PRO A 15 0.93 0.57 20.44
C PRO A 15 -0.33 -0.29 20.35
N THR A 16 -0.58 -1.13 21.35
CA THR A 16 -1.70 -2.07 21.39
C THR A 16 -3.08 -1.40 21.21
N ILE A 17 -3.22 -0.15 21.66
CA ILE A 17 -4.47 0.63 21.51
C ILE A 17 -4.85 0.86 20.03
N GLU A 18 -3.87 0.86 19.12
CA GLU A 18 -4.11 1.04 17.68
C GLU A 18 -4.37 -0.28 16.95
N LYS A 19 -4.30 -1.43 17.63
CA LYS A 19 -4.44 -2.77 17.02
C LYS A 19 -5.70 -2.93 16.19
N ILE A 20 -6.84 -2.40 16.67
CA ILE A 20 -8.12 -2.41 15.94
C ILE A 20 -8.37 -1.15 15.10
N ASN A 21 -7.49 -0.16 15.18
CA ASN A 21 -7.61 1.14 14.52
C ASN A 21 -6.54 1.33 13.43
N LEU A 22 -5.48 2.14 13.65
CA LEU A 22 -4.50 2.43 12.61
C LEU A 22 -3.72 1.19 12.15
N SER A 23 -3.38 0.28 13.06
CA SER A 23 -2.64 -0.94 12.71
C SER A 23 -3.42 -1.84 11.76
N SER A 24 -4.69 -2.11 12.08
CA SER A 24 -5.55 -2.97 11.23
C SER A 24 -5.81 -2.33 9.87
N GLN A 25 -6.04 -1.01 9.83
CA GLN A 25 -6.26 -0.27 8.59
C GLN A 25 -5.02 -0.23 7.71
N LEU A 26 -3.84 0.00 8.30
CA LEU A 26 -2.57 0.03 7.59
C LEU A 26 -2.29 -1.31 6.90
N VAL A 27 -2.35 -2.40 7.65
CA VAL A 27 -2.09 -3.75 7.14
C VAL A 27 -3.09 -4.13 6.05
N ARG A 28 -4.40 -3.91 6.29
CA ARG A 28 -5.43 -4.21 5.28
C ARG A 28 -5.25 -3.40 4.00
N ALA A 29 -4.94 -2.11 4.11
CA ALA A 29 -4.70 -1.26 2.95
C ALA A 29 -3.48 -1.73 2.17
N ALA A 30 -2.36 -2.03 2.84
CA ALA A 30 -1.13 -2.49 2.18
C ALA A 30 -1.33 -3.84 1.48
N THR A 31 -1.91 -4.82 2.16
CA THR A 31 -2.19 -6.15 1.57
C THR A 31 -3.16 -6.04 0.39
N SER A 32 -4.15 -5.15 0.48
CA SER A 32 -5.11 -4.89 -0.60
C SER A 32 -4.45 -4.42 -1.91
N ILE A 33 -3.26 -3.82 -1.87
CA ILE A 33 -2.51 -3.47 -3.08
C ILE A 33 -2.20 -4.73 -3.89
N ALA A 34 -1.60 -5.73 -3.27
CA ALA A 34 -1.23 -6.98 -3.93
C ALA A 34 -2.47 -7.78 -4.35
N LEU A 35 -3.50 -7.84 -3.49
CA LEU A 35 -4.74 -8.56 -3.80
C LEU A 35 -5.43 -7.99 -5.04
N ASN A 36 -5.56 -6.68 -5.17
CA ASN A 36 -6.14 -6.07 -6.36
C ASN A 36 -5.28 -6.32 -7.61
N ILE A 37 -3.95 -6.29 -7.52
CA ILE A 37 -3.07 -6.60 -8.67
C ILE A 37 -3.28 -8.05 -9.14
N ALA A 38 -3.37 -8.99 -8.19
CA ALA A 38 -3.57 -10.40 -8.49
C ALA A 38 -4.95 -10.65 -9.11
N GLU A 39 -6.00 -10.08 -8.52
CA GLU A 39 -7.39 -10.23 -8.99
C GLU A 39 -7.59 -9.68 -10.40
N GLY A 40 -6.96 -8.53 -10.72
CA GLY A 40 -7.02 -8.03 -12.09
C GLY A 40 -6.30 -8.92 -13.10
N SER A 41 -5.25 -9.62 -12.66
CA SER A 41 -4.43 -10.46 -13.55
C SER A 41 -5.18 -11.72 -13.99
N THR A 42 -6.29 -12.07 -13.35
CA THR A 42 -7.20 -13.14 -13.80
C THR A 42 -8.22 -12.66 -14.84
N GLY A 43 -8.39 -11.35 -15.00
CA GLY A 43 -9.31 -10.77 -15.97
C GLY A 43 -8.86 -11.00 -17.41
N GLN A 44 -9.79 -11.37 -18.30
CA GLN A 44 -9.48 -11.68 -19.70
C GLN A 44 -9.25 -10.43 -20.58
N SER A 45 -9.19 -9.23 -20.00
CA SER A 45 -9.02 -7.98 -20.77
C SER A 45 -8.14 -6.94 -20.09
N ASN A 46 -7.44 -6.14 -20.91
CA ASN A 46 -6.65 -5.00 -20.45
C ASN A 46 -7.49 -3.97 -19.67
N LYS A 47 -8.75 -3.79 -20.05
CA LYS A 47 -9.69 -2.88 -19.36
C LYS A 47 -9.94 -3.32 -17.91
N GLU A 48 -10.13 -4.62 -17.69
CA GLU A 48 -10.33 -5.18 -16.36
C GLU A 48 -9.07 -5.06 -15.51
N GLN A 49 -7.90 -5.43 -16.06
CA GLN A 49 -6.64 -5.26 -15.37
C GLN A 49 -6.39 -3.78 -15.00
N ALA A 50 -6.65 -2.83 -15.90
CA ALA A 50 -6.50 -1.41 -15.63
C ALA A 50 -7.45 -0.89 -14.54
N ARG A 51 -8.66 -1.46 -14.42
CA ARG A 51 -9.61 -1.17 -13.33
C ARG A 51 -9.03 -1.60 -11.98
N PHE A 52 -8.54 -2.83 -11.88
CA PHE A 52 -7.96 -3.37 -10.66
C PHE A 52 -6.65 -2.70 -10.25
N LEU A 53 -5.78 -2.36 -11.20
CA LEU A 53 -4.61 -1.53 -10.92
C LEU A 53 -4.99 -0.14 -10.35
N SER A 54 -6.15 0.40 -10.75
CA SER A 54 -6.67 1.65 -10.15
C SER A 54 -7.13 1.44 -8.71
N LEU A 55 -7.69 0.28 -8.38
CA LEU A 55 -8.02 -0.08 -7.00
C LEU A 55 -6.75 -0.28 -6.16
N ALA A 56 -5.72 -0.93 -6.71
CA ALA A 56 -4.41 -1.06 -6.07
C ALA A 56 -3.78 0.30 -5.74
N VAL A 57 -3.86 1.27 -6.67
CA VAL A 57 -3.43 2.66 -6.41
C VAL A 57 -4.24 3.30 -5.27
N ARG A 58 -5.58 3.13 -5.25
CA ARG A 58 -6.41 3.66 -4.15
C ARG A 58 -6.00 3.05 -2.80
N SER A 59 -5.70 1.75 -2.77
CA SER A 59 -5.21 1.07 -1.56
C SER A 59 -3.84 1.62 -1.12
N TYR A 60 -2.92 1.87 -2.05
CA TYR A 60 -1.65 2.54 -1.75
C TYR A 60 -1.83 3.92 -1.11
N ILE A 61 -2.72 4.75 -1.66
CA ILE A 61 -3.00 6.09 -1.10
C ILE A 61 -3.57 5.99 0.32
N LYS A 62 -4.42 4.99 0.61
CA LYS A 62 -4.89 4.73 1.98
C LYS A 62 -3.75 4.32 2.91
N THR A 63 -2.82 3.49 2.45
CA THR A 63 -1.63 3.13 3.23
C THR A 63 -0.81 4.38 3.56
N VAL A 64 -0.57 5.28 2.59
CA VAL A 64 0.14 6.55 2.82
C VAL A 64 -0.57 7.41 3.86
N ALA A 65 -1.90 7.57 3.76
CA ALA A 65 -2.67 8.33 4.75
C ALA A 65 -2.57 7.73 6.17
N CYS A 66 -2.58 6.39 6.29
CA CYS A 66 -2.36 5.74 7.58
C CYS A 66 -0.95 6.04 8.13
N LEU A 67 0.08 5.97 7.29
CA LEU A 67 1.44 6.32 7.67
C LEU A 67 1.54 7.78 8.14
N ASP A 68 0.92 8.73 7.44
CA ASP A 68 0.90 10.15 7.83
C ASP A 68 0.24 10.35 9.21
N LEU A 69 -0.82 9.61 9.53
CA LEU A 69 -1.47 9.64 10.85
C LEU A 69 -0.59 9.02 11.94
N ILE A 70 0.11 7.93 11.65
CA ILE A 70 1.05 7.27 12.56
C ILE A 70 2.21 8.20 12.91
N GLU A 71 2.76 8.89 11.90
CA GLU A 71 3.84 9.87 12.06
C GLU A 71 3.39 11.07 12.90
N ARG A 72 2.20 11.63 12.62
CA ARG A 72 1.63 12.75 13.40
C ARG A 72 1.39 12.41 14.87
N ARG A 73 1.14 11.14 15.18
CA ARG A 73 0.98 10.64 16.55
C ARG A 73 2.30 10.32 17.24
N GLY A 74 3.42 10.38 16.52
CA GLY A 74 4.76 10.12 17.06
C GLY A 74 4.99 8.66 17.44
N TYR A 75 4.21 7.71 16.90
CA TYR A 75 4.34 6.30 17.27
C TYR A 75 5.59 5.64 16.68
N ILE A 76 6.10 6.14 15.56
CA ILE A 76 7.23 5.54 14.82
C ILE A 76 8.18 6.63 14.36
N SER A 77 9.48 6.31 14.33
CA SER A 77 10.52 7.24 13.92
C SER A 77 10.42 7.63 12.44
N ILE A 78 10.81 8.87 12.13
CA ILE A 78 10.87 9.38 10.75
C ILE A 78 11.86 8.53 9.92
N THR A 79 12.94 8.05 10.52
CA THR A 79 13.94 7.21 9.86
C THR A 79 13.34 5.90 9.35
N ASP A 80 12.60 5.18 10.21
CA ASP A 80 11.91 3.93 9.84
C ASP A 80 10.89 4.18 8.70
N MET A 81 10.17 5.30 8.78
CA MET A 81 9.17 5.71 7.81
C MET A 81 9.77 6.06 6.44
N SER A 82 10.96 6.67 6.42
CA SER A 82 11.59 7.16 5.19
C SER A 82 11.90 6.03 4.19
N CYS A 83 12.41 4.91 4.69
CA CYS A 83 12.74 3.73 3.88
C CYS A 83 11.46 3.11 3.29
N LEU A 84 10.45 2.90 4.14
CA LEU A 84 9.16 2.35 3.72
C LEU A 84 8.50 3.23 2.65
N ARG A 85 8.50 4.55 2.84
CA ARG A 85 7.94 5.51 1.86
C ARG A 85 8.67 5.45 0.52
N LYS A 86 9.99 5.23 0.50
CA LYS A 86 10.76 5.07 -0.74
C LYS A 86 10.30 3.83 -1.53
N ILE A 87 10.24 2.68 -0.86
CA ILE A 87 9.79 1.43 -1.48
C ILE A 87 8.34 1.57 -1.99
N GLY A 88 7.48 2.20 -1.19
CA GLY A 88 6.10 2.49 -1.55
C GLY A 88 5.98 3.37 -2.80
N ARG A 89 6.81 4.42 -2.92
CA ARG A 89 6.83 5.28 -4.12
C ARG A 89 7.23 4.49 -5.35
N ASP A 90 8.28 3.67 -5.27
CA ASP A 90 8.72 2.85 -6.41
C ASP A 90 7.63 1.87 -6.85
N LEU A 91 6.92 1.26 -5.90
CA LEU A 91 5.75 0.42 -6.18
C LEU A 91 4.63 1.21 -6.87
N PHE A 92 4.29 2.40 -6.37
CA PHE A 92 3.29 3.28 -6.98
C PHE A 92 3.65 3.66 -8.42
N TYR A 93 4.91 4.00 -8.69
CA TYR A 93 5.38 4.27 -10.05
C TYR A 93 5.24 3.05 -10.97
N LYS A 94 5.59 1.86 -10.50
CA LYS A 94 5.43 0.61 -11.26
C LYS A 94 3.96 0.33 -11.59
N ILE A 95 3.06 0.43 -10.61
CA ILE A 95 1.61 0.18 -10.81
C ILE A 95 1.02 1.20 -11.79
N THR A 96 1.35 2.48 -11.63
CA THR A 96 0.81 3.54 -12.48
C THR A 96 1.33 3.46 -13.91
N LYS A 97 2.61 3.11 -14.11
CA LYS A 97 3.19 2.87 -15.44
C LYS A 97 2.55 1.66 -16.11
N PHE A 98 2.39 0.56 -15.38
CA PHE A 98 1.72 -0.64 -15.92
C PHE A 98 0.28 -0.33 -16.34
N ARG A 99 -0.47 0.37 -15.50
CA ARG A 99 -1.84 0.78 -15.83
C ARG A 99 -1.93 1.64 -17.09
N LYS A 100 -0.97 2.56 -17.31
CA LYS A 100 -0.94 3.40 -18.51
C LYS A 100 -0.71 2.55 -19.77
N ALA A 101 0.25 1.63 -19.72
CA ALA A 101 0.58 0.75 -20.85
C ALA A 101 -0.56 -0.21 -21.28
N LEU A 102 -1.61 -0.36 -20.46
CA LEU A 102 -2.79 -1.17 -20.80
C LEU A 102 -3.92 -0.36 -21.46
N ARG A 103 -3.78 0.96 -21.53
CA ARG A 103 -4.76 1.87 -22.16
C ARG A 103 -4.33 2.32 -23.55
N ASP A 104 -3.08 2.05 -23.90
CA ASP A 104 -2.50 2.21 -25.23
C ASP A 104 -2.73 0.92 -26.03
#